data_AF-A0A6B3FM42-F1
#
_entry.id   AF-A0A6B3FM42-F1
#
_cell.length_a   1.000
_cell.length_b   1.000
_cell.length_c   1.000
_cell.angle_alpha   90.00
_cell.angle_beta   90.00
_cell.angle_gamma   90.00
#
_symmetry.space_group_name_H-M   'P 1'
#
loop_
_entity.id
_entity.type
_entity.pdbx_description
1 polymer ?
#
loop_
_entity_poly.entity_id
_entity_poly.type
_entity_poly.pdbx_seq_one_letter_code
_entity_poly.pdbx_strand_id
1 'polypeptide(L)' 'LFSGDDVDKPAGVLSGGEKTRLALATLVVSSANVLLLDEPTNNLDPASREEILGALRTYKGAVVLVT' A
#
# COMPACT_ATOMS: atom_id res chain seq x y z
N LEU A 1 -12.67 1.24 6.96
CA LEU A 1 -11.53 2.12 6.63
C LEU A 1 -11.59 3.30 7.57
N PHE A 2 -10.44 3.81 8.01
CA PHE A 2 -10.22 4.87 9.01
C PHE A 2 -11.43 5.82 9.21
N SER A 3 -11.87 6.02 10.46
CA SER A 3 -13.09 6.78 10.80
C SER A 3 -12.85 7.75 11.95
N GLY A 4 -13.52 8.90 11.92
CA GLY A 4 -13.45 9.90 13.01
C GLY A 4 -12.04 10.47 13.16
N ASP A 5 -11.54 10.57 14.40
CA ASP A 5 -10.23 11.16 14.71
C ASP A 5 -9.05 10.35 14.14
N ASP A 6 -9.28 9.10 13.70
CA ASP A 6 -8.24 8.24 13.10
C ASP A 6 -7.77 8.75 11.73
N VAL A 7 -8.58 9.57 11.05
CA VAL A 7 -8.28 10.06 9.70
C VAL A 7 -7.16 11.12 9.72
N ASP A 8 -7.06 11.88 10.80
CA ASP A 8 -6.07 12.94 10.98
C ASP A 8 -4.81 12.48 11.75
N LYS A 9 -4.74 11.19 12.10
CA LYS A 9 -3.56 10.63 12.78
C LYS A 9 -2.33 10.73 11.88
N PRO A 10 -1.17 11.21 12.41
CA PRO A 10 0.07 11.20 11.66
C PRO A 10 0.40 9.79 11.17
N ALA A 11 0.76 9.63 9.89
CA ALA A 11 1.10 8.32 9.33
C ALA A 11 2.22 7.58 10.11
N GLY A 12 3.06 8.33 10.83
CA GLY A 12 4.11 7.78 11.71
C GLY A 12 3.58 6.91 12.85
N VAL A 13 2.37 7.19 13.38
CA VAL A 13 1.78 6.47 14.52
C VAL A 13 0.95 5.25 14.11
N LEU A 14 0.77 5.01 12.81
CA LEU A 14 0.06 3.85 12.30
C LEU A 14 0.83 2.55 12.57
N SER A 15 0.09 1.49 12.90
CA SER A 15 0.61 0.12 12.96
C SER A 15 1.09 -0.36 11.58
N GLY A 16 1.88 -1.43 11.55
CA GLY A 16 2.40 -2.00 10.29
C GLY A 16 1.28 -2.28 9.27
N GLY A 17 0.21 -2.96 9.69
CA GLY A 17 -0.93 -3.26 8.81
C GLY A 17 -1.77 -2.05 8.42
N GLU A 18 -1.78 -0.97 9.21
CA GLU A 18 -2.41 0.29 8.82
C GLU A 18 -1.58 1.06 7.80
N LYS A 19 -0.25 1.07 7.94
CA LYS A 19 0.68 1.63 6.95
C LYS A 19 0.56 0.90 5.61
N THR A 20 0.45 -0.43 5.63
CA THR A 20 0.18 -1.24 4.44
C THR A 20 -1.11 -0.84 3.75
N ARG A 21 -2.21 -0.77 4.50
CA ARG A 21 -3.52 -0.39 3.93
C ARG A 21 -3.54 1.04 3.39
N LEU A 22 -2.84 1.97 4.04
CA LEU A 22 -2.68 3.35 3.56
C LEU A 22 -1.86 3.40 2.27
N ALA A 23 -0.74 2.67 2.19
CA ALA A 23 0.07 2.56 0.99
C ALA A 23 -0.76 1.98 -0.17
N LEU A 24 -1.53 0.91 0.09
CA LEU A 24 -2.43 0.31 -0.90
C LEU A 24 -3.50 1.27 -1.39
N ALA A 25 -4.17 1.98 -0.48
CA ALA A 25 -5.15 3.00 -0.84
C ALA A 25 -4.51 4.09 -1.72
N THR A 26 -3.29 4.50 -1.39
CA THR A 26 -2.54 5.49 -2.17
C THR A 26 -2.21 4.97 -3.58
N LEU A 27 -1.78 3.71 -3.71
CA LEU A 27 -1.50 3.09 -5.00
C LEU A 27 -2.76 2.97 -5.87
N VAL A 28 -3.87 2.52 -5.30
CA VAL A 28 -5.16 2.34 -6.00
C VAL A 28 -5.76 3.66 -6.45
N VAL A 29 -5.63 4.71 -5.62
CA VAL A 29 -6.13 6.06 -5.95
C VAL A 29 -5.14 6.84 -6.82
N SER A 30 -3.87 6.39 -6.90
CA SER A 30 -2.92 7.02 -7.80
C SER A 30 -3.39 6.87 -9.26
N SER A 31 -3.54 7.99 -9.94
CA SER A 31 -3.80 8.02 -11.39
C SER A 31 -2.51 7.84 -12.20
N ALA A 32 -1.51 7.17 -11.62
CA ALA A 32 -0.21 7.01 -12.26
C ALA A 32 -0.28 5.98 -13.40
N ASN A 33 0.44 6.22 -14.49
CA ASN A 33 0.52 5.23 -15.56
C ASN A 33 1.56 4.13 -15.26
N VAL A 34 2.52 4.42 -14.38
CA VAL A 34 3.62 3.54 -14.01
C VAL A 34 3.88 3.64 -12.51
N LEU A 35 3.96 2.50 -11.83
CA LEU A 35 4.41 2.36 -10.44
C LEU A 35 5.82 1.78 -10.41
N LEU A 36 6.72 2.43 -9.66
CA LEU A 36 8.06 1.95 -9.37
C LEU A 36 8.13 1.65 -7.88
N LEU A 37 8.33 0.39 -7.54
CA LEU A 37 8.32 -0.09 -6.16
C LEU A 37 9.62 -0.81 -5.86
N ASP A 38 10.36 -0.30 -4.88
CA ASP A 38 11.58 -0.92 -4.37
C ASP A 38 11.28 -1.62 -3.04
N GLU A 39 11.47 -2.93 -3.02
CA GLU A 39 11.23 -3.80 -1.86
C GLU A 39 9.84 -3.63 -1.21
N PRO A 40 8.72 -3.58 -1.98
CA PRO A 40 7.40 -3.19 -1.46
C PRO A 40 6.78 -4.20 -0.48
N THR A 41 7.38 -5.38 -0.33
CA THR A 41 6.89 -6.43 0.57
C THR A 41 7.76 -6.59 1.81
N ASN A 42 8.79 -5.74 1.98
CA ASN A 42 9.70 -5.79 3.10
C ASN A 42 9.01 -5.38 4.41
N ASN A 43 9.37 -6.03 5.51
CA ASN A 43 8.79 -5.82 6.85
C ASN A 43 7.26 -6.04 6.94
N LEU A 44 6.64 -6.64 5.92
CA LEU A 44 5.23 -7.01 5.94
C LEU A 44 5.06 -8.42 6.50
N ASP A 45 4.02 -8.59 7.32
CA ASP A 45 3.54 -9.92 7.66
C ASP A 45 2.95 -10.63 6.41
N PRO A 46 2.79 -11.97 6.46
CA PRO A 46 2.32 -12.73 5.30
C PRO A 46 0.96 -12.27 4.75
N ALA A 47 0.02 -11.87 5.61
CA ALA A 47 -1.30 -11.42 5.16
C ALA A 47 -1.23 -10.06 4.47
N SER A 48 -0.48 -9.12 5.05
CA SER A 48 -0.20 -7.82 4.43
C SER A 48 0.47 -7.95 3.05
N ARG A 49 1.40 -8.91 2.89
CA ARG A 49 2.07 -9.17 1.61
C ARG A 49 1.09 -9.65 0.54
N GLU A 50 0.18 -10.56 0.87
CA GLU A 50 -0.85 -11.02 -0.07
C GLU A 50 -1.79 -9.90 -0.51
N GLU A 51 -2.19 -9.02 0.42
CA GLU A 51 -3.01 -7.84 0.09
C GLU A 51 -2.30 -6.90 -0.90
N ILE A 52 -1.01 -6.59 -0.66
CA ILE A 52 -0.22 -5.76 -1.59
C ILE A 52 -0.15 -6.41 -2.97
N LEU A 53 0.23 -7.68 -3.05
CA LEU A 53 0.35 -8.38 -4.32
C LEU A 53 -1.01 -8.47 -5.04
N GLY A 54 -2.11 -8.65 -4.30
CA GLY A 54 -3.46 -8.62 -4.84
C GLY A 54 -3.82 -7.27 -5.45
N ALA A 55 -3.55 -6.17 -4.77
CA ALA A 55 -3.80 -4.83 -5.30
C ALA A 55 -2.97 -4.53 -6.55
N LEU A 56 -1.67 -4.87 -6.54
CA LEU A 56 -0.77 -4.68 -7.68
C LEU A 56 -1.23 -5.46 -8.92
N ARG A 57 -1.80 -6.66 -8.74
CA ARG A 57 -2.38 -7.44 -9.85
C ARG A 57 -3.60 -6.77 -10.49
N THR A 58 -4.32 -5.93 -9.75
CA THR A 58 -5.50 -5.21 -10.25
C THR A 58 -5.17 -3.82 -10.79
N TYR A 59 -3.93 -3.37 -10.64
CA TYR A 59 -3.47 -2.09 -11.14
C TYR A 59 -3.49 -2.07 -12.68
N LYS A 60 -4.13 -1.06 -13.26
CA LYS A 60 -4.30 -0.97 -14.72
C LYS A 60 -3.08 -0.37 -15.45
N GLY A 61 -2.16 0.26 -14.72
CA GLY A 61 -0.92 0.79 -15.27
C GLY A 61 0.21 -0.24 -15.28
N ALA A 62 1.39 0.18 -15.70
CA ALA A 62 2.59 -0.64 -15.59
C ALA A 62 3.11 -0.65 -14.15
N VAL A 63 3.64 -1.79 -13.70
CA VAL A 63 4.28 -1.93 -12.39
C VAL A 63 5.69 -2.45 -12.61
N VAL A 64 6.68 -1.74 -12.08
CA VAL A 64 8.09 -2.16 -11.99
C VAL A 64 8.36 -2.44 -10.53
N LEU A 65 8.63 -3.71 -10.22
CA LEU A 65 8.99 -4.16 -8.89
C LEU A 65 10.48 -4.50 -8.85
N VAL A 66 11.17 -3.99 -7.84
CA VAL A 66 12.49 -4.45 -7.41
C VAL A 66 12.30 -5.17 -6.09
N THR A 67 12.84 -6.39 -5.98
CA THR A 67 12.68 -7.31 -4.84
C THR A 67 13.93 -8.16 -4.70
#